data_AF-A0A5B7EV47-F1
#
_entry.id   AF-A0A5B7EV47-F1
#
_cell.length_a   1.000
_cell.length_b   1.000
_cell.length_c   1.000
_cell.angle_alpha   90.00
_cell.angle_beta   90.00
_cell.angle_gamma   90.00
#
_symmetry.space_group_name_H-M   'P 1'
#
loop_
_entity.id
_entity.type
_entity.pdbx_description
1 polymer ?
#
loop_
_entity_poly.entity_id
_entity_poly.type
_entity_poly.pdbx_seq_one_letter_code
_entity_poly.pdbx_strand_id
1 'polypeptide(L)'
;MPLLHKRPFAKIAPPTNLQPSDKVFYCEMTGEVFTQYEEFWERLVLCNSMVWCCELTGRPNLTYLEALESESRARRCLANIPQLVRRPMLYLASLTRRGRFIDLNEDVFTFVRDRYFVGEDVEAIVHNHWYDCKVTKVILPTEEEIEKYLKYIEESDEEMEEEEDAKKVKGDDDVQVINEVTKTEKVEEDEVKVIKEVKTKEKKEEQEKKEEENYPPFATFKYEVIELEAWDYKEKKTHIVGWEQIRRNKGVVTREKCKLFLKQCVQLSPSGFWVIKEKTASYHNLADMKFADIFPGPPPKFRETRAKKMPLSLNPDRVAERRRERKEAREKSEGGGGGDGKRRGRPPLTDEQKEAKKKM
;
A
#
# COMPACT_ATOMS: atom_id res chain seq x y z
N MET A 1 5.00 7.54 -19.35
CA MET A 1 5.79 6.85 -20.40
C MET A 1 6.63 5.83 -19.68
N PRO A 2 6.75 4.59 -20.19
CA PRO A 2 7.47 3.54 -19.49
C PRO A 2 8.86 3.98 -19.07
N LEU A 3 9.26 3.59 -17.87
CA LEU A 3 10.57 3.91 -17.32
C LEU A 3 11.56 2.83 -17.74
N LEU A 4 12.70 3.23 -18.29
CA LEU A 4 13.82 2.34 -18.57
C LEU A 4 14.73 2.28 -17.35
N HIS A 5 14.94 1.10 -16.76
CA HIS A 5 15.71 0.96 -15.52
C HIS A 5 15.26 1.92 -14.40
N LYS A 6 13.94 2.15 -14.29
CA LYS A 6 13.29 3.09 -13.35
C LYS A 6 13.66 4.57 -13.58
N ARG A 7 14.16 4.92 -14.75
CA ARG A 7 14.44 6.31 -15.16
C ARG A 7 13.54 6.70 -16.33
N PRO A 8 13.19 8.00 -16.46
CA PRO A 8 12.47 8.49 -17.63
C PRO A 8 13.19 8.09 -18.91
N PHE A 9 12.44 7.51 -19.84
CA PHE A 9 12.93 7.18 -21.16
C PHE A 9 12.58 8.32 -22.12
N ALA A 10 13.56 8.75 -22.92
CA ALA A 10 13.37 9.74 -23.96
C ALA A 10 13.48 9.06 -25.32
N LYS A 11 12.46 9.27 -26.16
CA LYS A 11 12.48 8.84 -27.55
C LYS A 11 13.42 9.73 -28.36
N ILE A 12 14.05 9.15 -29.37
CA ILE A 12 14.85 9.83 -30.37
C ILE A 12 13.89 10.57 -31.31
N ALA A 13 14.19 11.85 -31.54
CA ALA A 13 13.45 12.65 -32.50
C ALA A 13 13.79 12.18 -33.93
N PRO A 14 12.83 12.23 -34.87
CA PRO A 14 13.11 11.89 -36.26
C PRO A 14 14.21 12.79 -36.83
N PRO A 15 15.14 12.25 -37.64
CA PRO A 15 16.18 13.04 -38.30
C PRO A 15 15.60 14.19 -39.13
N THR A 16 16.19 15.37 -39.03
CA THR A 16 15.65 16.61 -39.62
C THR A 16 15.86 16.72 -41.14
N ASN A 17 16.74 15.89 -41.70
CA ASN A 17 17.17 15.92 -43.09
C ASN A 17 16.51 14.84 -43.97
N LEU A 18 15.45 14.20 -43.49
CA LEU A 18 14.73 13.16 -44.22
C LEU A 18 13.90 13.73 -45.38
N GLN A 19 14.08 13.17 -46.57
CA GLN A 19 13.23 13.40 -47.74
C GLN A 19 12.10 12.36 -47.81
N PRO A 20 10.96 12.66 -48.45
CA PRO A 20 9.84 11.72 -48.57
C PRO A 20 10.19 10.40 -49.29
N SER A 21 11.25 10.38 -50.10
CA SER A 21 11.74 9.21 -50.82
C SER A 21 12.74 8.35 -50.03
N ASP A 22 13.19 8.81 -48.86
CA ASP A 22 14.23 8.13 -48.10
C ASP A 22 13.70 6.84 -47.47
N LYS A 23 14.47 5.76 -47.62
CA LYS A 23 14.17 4.49 -46.96
C LYS A 23 14.66 4.55 -45.51
N VAL A 24 13.75 4.27 -44.60
CA VAL A 24 13.99 4.32 -43.15
C VAL A 24 13.52 3.03 -42.48
N PHE A 25 14.06 2.76 -41.30
CA PHE A 25 13.57 1.72 -40.41
C PHE A 25 12.65 2.36 -39.37
N TYR A 26 11.40 1.89 -39.29
CA TYR A 26 10.39 2.41 -38.38
C TYR A 26 10.13 1.42 -37.25
N CYS A 27 10.31 1.87 -36.00
CA CYS A 27 9.94 1.08 -34.83
C CYS A 27 8.48 1.37 -34.46
N GLU A 28 7.57 0.47 -34.84
CA GLU A 28 6.13 0.64 -34.62
C GLU A 28 5.76 0.83 -33.15
N MET A 29 6.42 0.11 -32.24
CA MET A 29 6.13 0.18 -30.80
C MET A 29 6.46 1.56 -30.22
N THR A 30 7.63 2.13 -30.56
CA THR A 30 8.08 3.41 -30.00
C THR A 30 7.68 4.60 -30.85
N GLY A 31 7.32 4.40 -32.13
CA GLY A 31 7.05 5.45 -33.10
C GLY A 31 8.32 6.16 -33.58
N GLU A 32 9.50 5.55 -33.42
CA GLU A 32 10.78 6.15 -33.78
C GLU A 32 11.22 5.75 -35.19
N VAL A 33 11.97 6.65 -35.82
CA VAL A 33 12.48 6.49 -37.18
C VAL A 33 14.01 6.47 -37.14
N PHE A 34 14.61 5.48 -37.79
CA PHE A 34 16.05 5.27 -37.84
C PHE A 34 16.52 5.18 -39.30
N THR A 35 17.66 5.78 -39.60
CA THR A 35 18.31 5.66 -40.92
C THR A 35 19.29 4.48 -40.97
N GLN A 36 19.81 4.06 -39.82
CA GLN A 36 20.73 2.94 -39.70
C GLN A 36 20.02 1.71 -39.15
N TYR A 37 20.31 0.54 -39.73
CA TYR A 37 19.73 -0.73 -39.30
C TYR A 37 20.18 -1.11 -37.88
N GLU A 38 21.45 -0.87 -37.52
CA GLU A 38 22.00 -1.23 -36.21
C GLU A 38 21.28 -0.49 -35.08
N GLU A 39 21.08 0.83 -35.21
CA GLU A 39 20.36 1.65 -34.23
C GLU A 39 18.90 1.18 -34.04
N PHE A 40 18.25 0.79 -35.15
CA PHE A 40 16.91 0.21 -35.12
C PHE A 40 16.89 -1.14 -34.41
N TRP A 41 17.86 -2.01 -34.69
CA TRP A 41 17.95 -3.34 -34.08
C TRP A 41 18.22 -3.25 -32.58
N GLU A 42 19.16 -2.40 -32.16
CA GLU A 42 19.41 -2.11 -30.74
C GLU A 42 18.13 -1.63 -30.04
N ARG A 43 17.35 -0.74 -30.69
CA ARG A 43 16.06 -0.30 -30.17
C ARG A 43 15.08 -1.45 -30.00
N LEU A 44 14.99 -2.33 -30.99
CA LEU A 44 14.08 -3.47 -30.97
C LEU A 44 14.45 -4.45 -29.83
N VAL A 45 15.73 -4.77 -29.68
CA VAL A 45 16.25 -5.62 -28.59
C VAL A 45 15.96 -4.98 -27.23
N LEU A 46 16.19 -3.67 -27.10
CA LEU A 46 15.90 -2.94 -25.86
C LEU A 46 14.40 -2.97 -25.52
N CYS A 47 13.52 -2.77 -26.49
CA CYS A 47 12.07 -2.78 -26.26
C CYS A 47 11.56 -4.17 -25.82
N ASN A 48 12.16 -5.25 -26.34
CA ASN A 48 11.82 -6.62 -25.98
C ASN A 48 12.52 -7.13 -24.71
N SER A 49 13.47 -6.36 -24.17
CA SER A 49 14.16 -6.69 -22.92
C SER A 49 13.28 -6.41 -21.70
N MET A 50 13.33 -7.27 -20.66
CA MET A 50 12.56 -7.11 -19.41
C MET A 50 13.18 -6.07 -18.46
N VAL A 51 13.51 -4.89 -18.97
CA VAL A 51 14.18 -3.80 -18.21
C VAL A 51 13.26 -2.58 -18.00
N TRP A 52 12.02 -2.67 -18.46
CA TRP A 52 11.04 -1.60 -18.37
C TRP A 52 10.21 -1.71 -17.09
N CYS A 53 9.75 -0.56 -16.63
CA CYS A 53 8.85 -0.44 -15.50
C CYS A 53 7.67 0.46 -15.90
N CYS A 54 6.46 0.08 -15.49
CA CYS A 54 5.30 0.95 -15.63
C CYS A 54 5.44 2.14 -14.67
N GLU A 55 5.35 3.37 -15.16
CA GLU A 55 5.49 4.58 -14.35
C GLU A 55 4.36 4.70 -13.31
N LEU A 56 3.13 4.36 -13.71
CA LEU A 56 1.94 4.54 -12.88
C LEU A 56 1.84 3.48 -11.77
N THR A 57 2.02 2.20 -12.12
CA THR A 57 1.91 1.09 -11.16
C THR A 57 3.23 0.83 -10.43
N GLY A 58 4.36 1.18 -11.04
CA GLY A 58 5.71 0.82 -10.58
C GLY A 58 6.07 -0.65 -10.77
N ARG A 59 5.26 -1.41 -11.53
CA ARG A 59 5.54 -2.83 -11.83
C ARG A 59 6.83 -2.92 -12.66
N PRO A 60 7.87 -3.62 -12.17
CA PRO A 60 9.15 -3.77 -12.88
C PRO A 60 9.15 -4.99 -13.80
N ASN A 61 10.28 -5.18 -14.50
CA ASN A 61 10.61 -6.34 -15.32
C ASN A 61 9.60 -6.62 -16.42
N LEU A 62 9.15 -5.56 -17.09
CA LEU A 62 8.27 -5.62 -18.24
C LEU A 62 9.07 -5.37 -19.52
N THR A 63 8.54 -5.83 -20.64
CA THR A 63 8.91 -5.28 -21.96
C THR A 63 8.29 -3.89 -22.15
N TYR A 64 8.72 -3.16 -23.17
CA TYR A 64 8.20 -1.82 -23.46
C TYR A 64 6.68 -1.83 -23.71
N LEU A 65 6.20 -2.79 -24.50
CA LEU A 65 4.78 -2.90 -24.85
C LEU A 65 3.92 -3.30 -23.63
N GLU A 66 4.39 -4.25 -22.82
CA GLU A 66 3.71 -4.63 -21.58
C GLU A 66 3.65 -3.46 -20.57
N ALA A 67 4.70 -2.64 -20.50
CA ALA A 67 4.71 -1.45 -19.68
C ALA A 67 3.70 -0.41 -20.18
N LEU A 68 3.58 -0.19 -21.50
CA LEU A 68 2.56 0.67 -22.08
C LEU A 68 1.14 0.16 -21.78
N GLU A 69 0.91 -1.14 -21.93
CA GLU A 69 -0.39 -1.74 -21.63
C GLU A 69 -0.74 -1.61 -20.15
N SER A 70 0.23 -1.88 -19.27
CA SER A 70 0.12 -1.67 -17.82
C SER A 70 -0.24 -0.23 -17.48
N GLU A 71 0.38 0.76 -18.14
CA GLU A 71 0.01 2.16 -17.98
C GLU A 71 -1.40 2.46 -18.48
N SER A 72 -1.79 1.94 -19.65
CA SER A 72 -3.14 2.11 -20.22
C SER A 72 -4.22 1.57 -19.28
N ARG A 73 -4.02 0.37 -18.74
CA ARG A 73 -4.90 -0.24 -17.74
C ARG A 73 -4.96 0.62 -16.47
N ALA A 74 -3.82 1.09 -15.97
CA ALA A 74 -3.78 1.96 -14.80
C ALA A 74 -4.53 3.29 -15.01
N ARG A 75 -4.39 3.94 -16.17
CA ARG A 75 -5.14 5.17 -16.50
C ARG A 75 -6.64 4.94 -16.51
N ARG A 76 -7.10 3.84 -17.14
CA ARG A 76 -8.52 3.45 -17.14
C ARG A 76 -9.03 3.20 -15.73
N CYS A 77 -8.26 2.48 -14.90
CA CYS A 77 -8.61 2.25 -13.50
C CYS A 77 -8.78 3.56 -12.72
N LEU A 78 -7.87 4.52 -12.90
CA LEU A 78 -7.91 5.83 -12.24
C LEU A 78 -9.08 6.69 -12.73
N ALA A 79 -9.36 6.70 -14.04
CA ALA A 79 -10.47 7.44 -14.64
C ALA A 79 -11.82 7.00 -14.05
N ASN A 80 -11.98 5.69 -13.81
CA ASN A 80 -13.21 5.08 -13.28
C ASN A 80 -13.38 5.20 -11.75
N ILE A 81 -12.63 6.06 -11.07
CA ILE A 81 -12.83 6.36 -9.64
C ILE A 81 -13.73 7.60 -9.55
N PRO A 82 -14.93 7.52 -8.94
CA PRO A 82 -15.81 8.66 -8.78
C PRO A 82 -15.15 9.80 -8.01
N GLN A 83 -15.40 11.05 -8.41
CA GLN A 83 -14.84 12.23 -7.73
C GLN A 83 -15.24 12.30 -6.26
N LEU A 84 -16.47 11.87 -5.96
CA LEU A 84 -17.02 11.79 -4.61
C LEU A 84 -16.25 10.84 -3.70
N VAL A 85 -15.53 9.87 -4.26
CA VAL A 85 -14.66 8.95 -3.50
C VAL A 85 -13.23 9.47 -3.41
N ARG A 86 -12.73 10.13 -4.46
CA ARG A 86 -11.36 10.68 -4.50
C ARG A 86 -11.11 11.71 -3.39
N ARG A 87 -12.07 12.59 -3.13
CA ARG A 87 -11.95 13.63 -2.09
C ARG A 87 -11.79 13.01 -0.68
N PRO A 88 -12.66 12.09 -0.22
CA PRO A 88 -12.44 11.34 1.01
C PRO A 88 -11.09 10.64 1.04
N MET A 89 -10.69 9.94 -0.04
CA MET A 89 -9.39 9.26 -0.07
C MET A 89 -8.22 10.20 0.21
N LEU A 90 -8.22 11.40 -0.40
CA LEU A 90 -7.17 12.41 -0.20
C LEU A 90 -7.20 13.02 1.20
N TYR A 91 -8.39 13.35 1.70
CA TYR A 91 -8.55 13.92 3.03
C TYR A 91 -8.11 12.94 4.10
N LEU A 92 -8.58 11.69 4.04
CA LEU A 92 -8.19 10.63 4.99
C LEU A 92 -6.69 10.39 4.95
N ALA A 93 -6.08 10.32 3.76
CA ALA A 93 -4.63 10.20 3.63
C ALA A 93 -3.87 11.36 4.29
N SER A 94 -4.42 12.58 4.30
CA SER A 94 -3.83 13.73 5.00
C SER A 94 -3.86 13.61 6.52
N LEU A 95 -4.76 12.80 7.08
CA LEU A 95 -4.84 12.50 8.52
C LEU A 95 -3.89 11.39 8.95
N THR A 96 -3.37 10.59 8.02
CA THR A 96 -2.49 9.46 8.36
C THR A 96 -1.08 9.92 8.70
N ARG A 97 -0.42 9.20 9.61
CA ARG A 97 1.02 9.33 9.88
C ARG A 97 1.73 7.99 9.77
N ARG A 98 1.70 7.43 8.56
CA ARG A 98 2.33 6.14 8.25
C ARG A 98 3.67 6.30 7.52
N GLY A 99 4.68 5.53 7.94
CA GLY A 99 5.99 5.47 7.26
C GLY A 99 6.01 4.54 6.04
N ARG A 100 5.22 3.46 6.08
CA ARG A 100 5.06 2.54 4.94
C ARG A 100 3.83 2.93 4.14
N PHE A 101 3.96 2.85 2.82
CA PHE A 101 2.87 3.18 1.91
C PHE A 101 1.71 2.17 1.98
N ILE A 102 2.02 0.90 2.27
CA ILE A 102 1.01 -0.16 2.39
C ILE A 102 0.05 0.16 3.54
N ASP A 103 0.59 0.54 4.70
CA ASP A 103 -0.20 0.91 5.88
C ASP A 103 -1.09 2.13 5.59
N LEU A 104 -0.55 3.19 4.97
CA LEU A 104 -1.34 4.36 4.54
C LEU A 104 -2.49 3.94 3.61
N ASN A 105 -2.19 3.08 2.63
CA ASN A 105 -3.19 2.61 1.69
C ASN A 105 -4.29 1.81 2.38
N GLU A 106 -3.94 0.99 3.37
CA GLU A 106 -4.90 0.18 4.10
C GLU A 106 -5.82 1.03 4.97
N ASP A 107 -5.28 2.00 5.71
CA ASP A 107 -6.07 2.97 6.49
C ASP A 107 -7.16 3.62 5.65
N VAL A 108 -6.75 4.18 4.52
CA VAL A 108 -7.66 4.88 3.61
C VAL A 108 -8.62 3.92 2.94
N PHE A 109 -8.13 2.76 2.48
CA PHE A 109 -8.97 1.77 1.80
C PHE A 109 -10.04 1.22 2.72
N THR A 110 -9.70 0.80 3.93
CA THR A 110 -10.66 0.24 4.90
C THR A 110 -11.76 1.25 5.22
N PHE A 111 -11.39 2.50 5.52
CA PHE A 111 -12.39 3.53 5.81
C PHE A 111 -13.34 3.77 4.62
N VAL A 112 -12.79 3.91 3.42
CA VAL A 112 -13.56 4.20 2.20
C VAL A 112 -14.38 2.98 1.75
N ARG A 113 -13.88 1.76 1.95
CA ARG A 113 -14.59 0.51 1.60
C ARG A 113 -15.89 0.38 2.39
N ASP A 114 -15.83 0.63 3.69
CA ASP A 114 -16.90 0.28 4.63
C ASP A 114 -17.90 1.42 4.89
N ARG A 115 -17.62 2.63 4.40
CA ARG A 115 -18.48 3.81 4.62
C ARG A 115 -18.87 4.44 3.31
N TYR A 116 -20.11 4.94 3.23
CA TYR A 116 -20.67 5.57 2.03
C TYR A 116 -20.76 7.08 2.18
N PHE A 117 -20.52 7.83 1.11
CA PHE A 117 -20.41 9.29 1.16
C PHE A 117 -21.65 9.96 0.57
N VAL A 118 -22.01 11.13 1.08
CA VAL A 118 -23.14 11.91 0.57
C VAL A 118 -22.92 12.24 -0.92
N GLY A 119 -23.98 12.03 -1.71
CA GLY A 119 -24.01 12.21 -3.17
C GLY A 119 -23.56 10.99 -3.97
N GLU A 120 -22.97 9.97 -3.34
CA GLU A 120 -22.45 8.77 -4.00
C GLU A 120 -23.56 7.88 -4.57
N ASP A 121 -23.32 7.30 -5.74
CA ASP A 121 -24.21 6.31 -6.36
C ASP A 121 -23.93 4.91 -5.77
N VAL A 122 -24.99 4.27 -5.28
CA VAL A 122 -24.96 3.00 -4.55
C VAL A 122 -26.13 2.14 -5.01
N GLU A 123 -26.09 0.84 -4.71
CA GLU A 123 -27.27 -0.01 -4.77
C GLU A 123 -27.79 -0.19 -3.35
N ALA A 124 -29.11 -0.12 -3.17
CA ALA A 124 -29.74 -0.34 -1.86
C ALA A 124 -30.93 -1.30 -1.96
N ILE A 125 -31.18 -2.07 -0.90
CA ILE A 125 -32.33 -2.95 -0.80
C ILE A 125 -33.56 -2.11 -0.44
N VAL A 126 -34.50 -2.05 -1.37
CA VAL A 126 -35.81 -1.42 -1.21
C VAL A 126 -36.86 -2.46 -1.60
N HIS A 127 -37.88 -2.68 -0.75
CA HIS A 127 -38.91 -3.69 -1.00
C HIS A 127 -38.36 -5.10 -1.38
N ASN A 128 -37.30 -5.56 -0.71
CA ASN A 128 -36.58 -6.82 -1.00
C ASN A 128 -35.89 -6.94 -2.37
N HIS A 129 -35.74 -5.84 -3.11
CA HIS A 129 -35.00 -5.81 -4.37
C HIS A 129 -33.89 -4.74 -4.33
N TRP A 130 -32.82 -4.95 -5.10
CA TRP A 130 -31.73 -3.99 -5.24
C TRP A 130 -32.11 -2.91 -6.25
N TYR A 131 -32.00 -1.65 -5.86
CA TYR A 131 -32.22 -0.49 -6.71
C TYR A 131 -31.00 0.41 -6.72
N ASP A 132 -30.74 1.02 -7.87
CA ASP A 132 -29.77 2.11 -7.99
C ASP A 132 -30.29 3.34 -7.25
N CYS A 133 -29.50 3.80 -6.29
CA CYS A 133 -29.82 4.86 -5.37
C CYS A 133 -28.66 5.86 -5.26
N LYS A 134 -28.95 7.03 -4.69
CA LYS A 134 -27.95 8.03 -4.31
C LYS A 134 -28.02 8.28 -2.82
N VAL A 135 -26.87 8.31 -2.14
CA VAL A 135 -26.81 8.64 -0.71
C VAL A 135 -27.14 10.12 -0.53
N THR A 136 -28.19 10.45 0.21
CA THR A 136 -28.56 11.84 0.53
C THR A 136 -28.03 12.27 1.89
N LYS A 137 -27.96 11.34 2.85
CA LYS A 137 -27.51 11.63 4.21
C LYS A 137 -26.87 10.39 4.84
N VAL A 138 -25.89 10.63 5.69
CA VAL A 138 -25.29 9.63 6.58
C VAL A 138 -25.81 9.89 7.99
N ILE A 139 -26.32 8.85 8.65
CA ILE A 139 -26.91 8.91 9.99
C ILE A 139 -25.93 8.26 10.96
N LEU A 140 -25.45 9.04 11.93
CA LEU A 140 -24.57 8.56 12.98
C LEU A 140 -25.34 7.64 13.94
N PRO A 141 -24.72 6.55 14.41
CA PRO A 141 -25.29 5.73 15.46
C PRO A 141 -25.33 6.49 16.80
N THR A 142 -26.28 6.11 17.63
CA THR A 142 -26.32 6.51 19.05
C THR A 142 -25.35 5.68 19.89
N GLU A 143 -24.97 6.16 21.08
CA GLU A 143 -24.11 5.42 22.01
C GLU A 143 -24.71 4.05 22.37
N GLU A 144 -26.03 4.01 22.59
CA GLU A 144 -26.77 2.75 22.87
C GLU A 144 -26.71 1.76 21.70
N GLU A 145 -26.80 2.23 20.45
CA GLU A 145 -26.68 1.38 19.26
C GLU A 145 -25.26 0.82 19.09
N ILE A 146 -24.23 1.62 19.44
CA ILE A 146 -22.84 1.18 19.43
C ILE A 146 -22.63 0.10 20.50
N GLU A 147 -23.04 0.36 21.73
CA GLU A 147 -22.91 -0.58 22.86
C GLU A 147 -23.63 -1.90 22.57
N LYS A 148 -24.85 -1.82 22.03
CA LYS A 148 -25.62 -3.00 21.64
C LYS A 148 -24.90 -3.84 20.59
N TYR A 149 -24.29 -3.19 19.59
CA TYR A 149 -23.56 -3.90 18.54
C TYR A 149 -22.28 -4.55 19.07
N LEU A 150 -21.54 -3.86 19.94
CA LEU A 150 -20.33 -4.42 20.56
C LEU A 150 -20.67 -5.64 21.42
N LYS A 151 -21.73 -5.55 22.23
CA LYS A 151 -22.19 -6.67 23.04
C LYS A 151 -22.60 -7.88 22.18
N TYR A 152 -23.27 -7.64 21.06
CA TYR A 152 -23.64 -8.71 20.11
C TYR A 152 -22.41 -9.40 19.50
N ILE A 153 -21.34 -8.65 19.19
CA ILE A 153 -20.09 -9.25 18.70
C ILE A 153 -19.42 -10.08 19.80
N GLU A 154 -19.32 -9.54 21.01
CA GLU A 154 -18.70 -10.24 22.15
C GLU A 154 -19.42 -11.55 22.47
N GLU A 155 -20.76 -11.54 22.52
CA GLU A 155 -21.58 -12.74 22.68
C GLU A 155 -21.36 -13.76 21.53
N SER A 156 -21.28 -13.28 20.28
CA SER A 156 -21.05 -14.16 19.12
C SER A 156 -19.65 -14.77 19.09
N ASP A 157 -18.62 -14.05 19.54
CA ASP A 157 -17.25 -14.54 19.60
C ASP A 157 -17.11 -15.58 20.73
N GLU A 158 -17.74 -15.34 21.90
CA GLU A 158 -17.81 -16.31 23.00
C GLU A 158 -18.49 -17.63 22.58
N GLU A 159 -19.61 -17.56 21.86
CA GLU A 159 -20.30 -18.74 21.31
C GLU A 159 -19.41 -19.56 20.36
N MET A 160 -18.60 -18.88 19.52
CA MET A 160 -17.68 -19.55 18.61
C MET A 160 -16.51 -20.22 19.35
N GLU A 161 -15.95 -19.58 20.37
CA GLU A 161 -14.88 -20.15 21.19
C GLU A 161 -15.35 -21.42 21.94
N GLU A 162 -16.56 -21.38 22.51
CA GLU A 162 -17.18 -22.55 23.16
C GLU A 162 -17.40 -23.73 22.19
N GLU A 163 -17.82 -23.45 20.95
CA GLU A 163 -17.97 -24.48 19.91
C GLU A 163 -16.62 -25.10 19.49
N GLU A 164 -15.56 -24.30 19.39
CA GLU A 164 -14.23 -24.81 19.05
C GLU A 164 -13.65 -25.70 20.15
N ASP A 165 -13.83 -25.31 21.41
CA ASP A 165 -13.38 -26.09 22.55
C ASP A 165 -14.19 -27.39 22.71
N ALA A 166 -15.50 -27.35 22.46
CA ALA A 166 -16.34 -28.56 22.42
C ALA A 166 -15.95 -29.54 21.30
N LYS A 167 -15.41 -29.05 20.18
CA LYS A 167 -14.92 -29.89 19.06
C LYS A 167 -13.54 -30.50 19.35
N LYS A 168 -12.65 -29.82 20.08
CA LYS A 168 -11.35 -30.36 20.51
C LYS A 168 -11.49 -31.52 21.51
N VAL A 169 -12.48 -31.47 22.40
CA VAL A 169 -12.71 -32.52 23.42
C VAL A 169 -13.19 -33.86 22.81
N LYS A 170 -13.66 -33.89 21.56
CA LYS A 170 -14.16 -35.10 20.89
C LYS A 170 -13.18 -35.76 19.91
N GLY A 171 -11.94 -35.25 19.80
CA GLY A 171 -10.98 -35.64 18.75
C GLY A 171 -9.87 -36.61 19.14
N ASP A 172 -9.74 -37.01 20.41
CA ASP A 172 -8.55 -37.72 20.91
C ASP A 172 -8.76 -39.21 21.26
N ASP A 173 -9.80 -39.86 20.73
CA ASP A 173 -10.02 -41.31 20.90
C ASP A 173 -9.80 -42.03 19.56
N ASP A 174 -8.54 -42.18 19.10
CA ASP A 174 -8.06 -43.35 18.33
C ASP A 174 -6.65 -43.12 17.74
N VAL A 175 -5.60 -43.21 18.57
CA VAL A 175 -4.26 -43.65 18.10
C VAL A 175 -3.62 -44.49 19.20
N GLN A 176 -3.67 -45.82 19.06
CA GLN A 176 -2.79 -46.73 19.78
C GLN A 176 -1.40 -46.73 19.13
N VAL A 177 -0.43 -46.09 19.77
CA VAL A 177 1.00 -46.28 19.46
C VAL A 177 1.63 -47.09 20.58
N ILE A 178 2.10 -48.28 20.20
CA ILE A 178 2.87 -49.21 21.03
C ILE A 178 4.27 -48.60 21.18
N ASN A 179 4.69 -48.34 22.42
CA ASN A 179 6.03 -47.86 22.75
C ASN A 179 6.99 -49.03 22.98
N GLU A 180 8.15 -49.02 22.32
CA GLU A 180 9.38 -49.66 22.81
C GLU A 180 10.63 -48.78 22.55
N VAL A 181 10.98 -48.02 23.60
CA VAL A 181 12.29 -47.65 24.18
C VAL A 181 13.55 -47.51 23.29
N THR A 182 14.17 -46.31 23.24
CA THR A 182 15.37 -45.94 24.06
C THR A 182 16.03 -44.59 23.71
N LYS A 183 16.38 -43.87 24.79
CA LYS A 183 17.51 -42.93 25.03
C LYS A 183 17.44 -41.42 24.65
N THR A 184 17.09 -40.65 25.69
CA THR A 184 17.84 -39.54 26.36
C THR A 184 18.35 -38.30 25.60
N GLU A 185 17.81 -37.18 26.07
CA GLU A 185 18.44 -35.93 26.58
C GLU A 185 18.42 -34.62 25.74
N LYS A 186 17.62 -33.68 26.30
CA LYS A 186 17.81 -32.22 26.45
C LYS A 186 17.53 -31.29 25.26
N VAL A 187 16.27 -30.87 25.10
CA VAL A 187 15.88 -29.52 24.63
C VAL A 187 14.47 -29.19 25.18
N GLU A 188 14.33 -28.36 26.22
CA GLU A 188 12.99 -27.91 26.72
C GLU A 188 12.87 -26.40 26.99
N GLU A 189 13.84 -25.55 26.61
CA GLU A 189 13.76 -24.11 26.91
C GLU A 189 13.40 -23.21 25.70
N ASP A 190 13.47 -23.73 24.47
CA ASP A 190 13.32 -22.90 23.27
C ASP A 190 11.87 -22.87 22.72
N GLU A 191 11.10 -23.95 22.85
CA GLU A 191 9.71 -23.97 22.37
C GLU A 191 8.77 -23.09 23.22
N VAL A 192 9.00 -23.01 24.54
CA VAL A 192 8.21 -22.16 25.44
C VAL A 192 8.45 -20.66 25.17
N LYS A 193 9.63 -20.28 24.67
CA LYS A 193 9.93 -18.89 24.28
C LYS A 193 9.22 -18.50 22.99
N VAL A 194 9.19 -19.39 22.00
CA VAL A 194 8.51 -19.12 20.72
C VAL A 194 7.01 -18.94 20.93
N ILE A 195 6.37 -19.79 21.75
CA ILE A 195 4.92 -19.69 22.02
C ILE A 195 4.59 -18.43 22.83
N LYS A 196 5.44 -18.03 23.79
CA LYS A 196 5.25 -16.78 24.55
C LYS A 196 5.47 -15.55 23.68
N GLU A 197 6.44 -15.55 22.77
CA GLU A 197 6.68 -14.42 21.86
C GLU A 197 5.56 -14.24 20.83
N VAL A 198 4.94 -15.33 20.36
CA VAL A 198 3.78 -15.28 19.47
C VAL A 198 2.55 -14.74 20.22
N LYS A 199 2.23 -15.28 21.40
CA LYS A 199 1.11 -14.78 22.23
C LYS A 199 1.29 -13.33 22.69
N THR A 200 2.53 -12.89 22.89
CA THR A 200 2.83 -11.49 23.28
C THR A 200 2.74 -10.54 22.07
N LYS A 201 3.01 -11.01 20.85
CA LYS A 201 2.78 -10.24 19.62
C LYS A 201 1.30 -10.11 19.31
N GLU A 202 0.52 -11.18 19.44
CA GLU A 202 -0.92 -11.17 19.23
C GLU A 202 -1.62 -10.24 20.24
N LYS A 203 -1.32 -10.36 21.54
CA LYS A 203 -1.87 -9.45 22.56
C LYS A 203 -1.49 -7.98 22.37
N LYS A 204 -0.32 -7.71 21.77
CA LYS A 204 0.14 -6.34 21.49
C LYS A 204 -0.51 -5.78 20.23
N GLU A 205 -0.73 -6.60 19.20
CA GLU A 205 -1.52 -6.23 18.02
C GLU A 205 -3.00 -6.03 18.37
N GLU A 206 -3.53 -6.79 19.33
CA GLU A 206 -4.91 -6.71 19.83
C GLU A 206 -5.14 -5.49 20.75
N GLN A 207 -4.19 -5.16 21.63
CA GLN A 207 -4.21 -3.89 22.37
C GLN A 207 -4.04 -2.67 21.45
N GLU A 208 -3.21 -2.77 20.40
CA GLU A 208 -3.01 -1.68 19.43
C GLU A 208 -4.23 -1.50 18.48
N LYS A 209 -5.03 -2.56 18.24
CA LYS A 209 -6.33 -2.48 17.55
C LYS A 209 -7.40 -1.78 18.38
N LYS A 210 -7.45 -2.03 19.70
CA LYS A 210 -8.42 -1.39 20.61
C LYS A 210 -8.24 0.14 20.71
N GLU A 211 -7.03 0.66 20.52
CA GLU A 211 -6.80 2.12 20.39
C GLU A 211 -7.21 2.67 18.99
N GLU A 212 -7.26 1.81 17.98
CA GLU A 212 -7.71 2.10 16.59
C GLU A 212 -9.25 2.18 16.49
N GLU A 213 -9.99 1.64 17.47
CA GLU A 213 -11.45 1.48 17.52
C GLU A 213 -12.23 2.67 18.12
N ASN A 214 -11.62 3.83 18.36
CA ASN A 214 -12.37 5.00 18.86
C ASN A 214 -13.25 5.68 17.78
N TYR A 215 -13.63 4.95 16.75
CA TYR A 215 -14.57 5.40 15.72
C TYR A 215 -15.72 4.40 15.66
N PRO A 216 -16.99 4.85 15.57
CA PRO A 216 -18.12 3.93 15.58
C PRO A 216 -17.96 2.80 14.53
N PRO A 217 -18.29 1.54 14.87
CA PRO A 217 -18.19 0.43 13.94
C PRO A 217 -19.03 0.69 12.69
N PHE A 218 -18.52 0.35 11.50
CA PHE A 218 -19.19 0.68 10.24
C PHE A 218 -20.61 0.11 10.12
N ALA A 219 -20.85 -1.05 10.74
CA ALA A 219 -22.15 -1.72 10.75
C ALA A 219 -23.23 -0.97 11.53
N THR A 220 -22.86 -0.06 12.42
CA THR A 220 -23.81 0.74 13.22
C THR A 220 -24.37 1.94 12.46
N PHE A 221 -23.74 2.34 11.35
CA PHE A 221 -24.20 3.48 10.55
C PHE A 221 -25.45 3.13 9.74
N LYS A 222 -26.32 4.13 9.59
CA LYS A 222 -27.47 4.08 8.67
C LYS A 222 -27.32 5.14 7.60
N TYR A 223 -27.93 4.90 6.44
CA TYR A 223 -27.83 5.78 5.29
C TYR A 223 -29.22 6.12 4.79
N GLU A 224 -29.45 7.40 4.56
CA GLU A 224 -30.61 7.88 3.83
C GLU A 224 -30.26 7.87 2.34
N VAL A 225 -31.06 7.17 1.54
CA VAL A 225 -30.83 6.97 0.12
C VAL A 225 -32.09 7.34 -0.66
N ILE A 226 -31.91 7.95 -1.84
CA ILE A 226 -32.99 8.25 -2.77
C ILE A 226 -32.85 7.41 -4.03
N GLU A 227 -33.96 6.84 -4.51
CA GLU A 227 -33.98 6.07 -5.77
C GLU A 227 -33.51 6.95 -6.95
N LEU A 228 -32.62 6.44 -7.80
CA LEU A 228 -32.24 7.15 -9.02
C LEU A 228 -33.37 7.15 -10.04
N GLU A 229 -34.07 6.02 -10.18
CA GLU A 229 -35.26 5.85 -11.00
C GLU A 229 -36.40 5.34 -10.12
N ALA A 230 -37.55 6.02 -10.18
CA ALA A 230 -38.72 5.63 -9.39
C ALA A 230 -39.29 4.33 -9.95
N TRP A 231 -39.36 3.27 -9.13
CA TRP A 231 -39.93 1.98 -9.56
C TRP A 231 -41.39 2.10 -10.04
N ASP A 232 -42.15 3.01 -9.42
CA ASP A 232 -43.55 3.26 -9.77
C ASP A 232 -43.72 4.30 -10.90
N TYR A 233 -42.62 4.77 -11.50
CA TYR A 233 -42.56 5.85 -12.50
C TYR A 233 -43.23 7.16 -12.06
N LYS A 234 -43.46 7.36 -10.76
CA LYS A 234 -44.13 8.55 -10.23
C LYS A 234 -43.14 9.45 -9.52
N GLU A 235 -42.69 9.02 -8.34
CA GLU A 235 -41.90 9.87 -7.44
C GLU A 235 -40.73 9.08 -6.87
N LYS A 236 -39.55 9.72 -6.86
CA LYS A 236 -38.37 9.15 -6.23
C LYS A 236 -38.60 9.12 -4.72
N LYS A 237 -38.55 7.92 -4.15
CA LYS A 237 -38.72 7.75 -2.71
C LYS A 237 -37.38 7.72 -2.01
N THR A 238 -37.41 8.20 -0.77
CA THR A 238 -36.27 8.17 0.14
C THR A 238 -36.44 7.01 1.12
N HIS A 239 -35.37 6.30 1.39
CA HIS A 239 -35.33 5.13 2.27
C HIS A 239 -34.18 5.25 3.25
N ILE A 240 -34.33 4.66 4.43
CA ILE A 240 -33.25 4.50 5.40
C ILE A 240 -32.81 3.04 5.38
N VAL A 241 -31.52 2.82 5.14
CA VAL A 241 -30.93 1.48 4.99
C VAL A 241 -29.76 1.31 5.94
N GLY A 242 -29.64 0.10 6.49
CA GLY A 242 -28.49 -0.32 7.28
C GLY A 242 -27.34 -0.84 6.41
N TRP A 243 -26.23 -1.23 7.03
CA TRP A 243 -25.02 -1.70 6.35
C TRP A 243 -25.22 -2.92 5.44
N GLU A 244 -26.11 -3.86 5.81
CA GLU A 244 -26.41 -5.07 5.01
C GLU A 244 -27.24 -4.76 3.77
N GLN A 245 -27.92 -3.61 3.77
CA GLN A 245 -28.91 -3.22 2.77
C GLN A 245 -28.35 -2.22 1.76
N ILE A 246 -27.05 -1.94 1.79
CA ILE A 246 -26.40 -0.97 0.90
C ILE A 246 -25.08 -1.54 0.40
N ARG A 247 -24.80 -1.34 -0.90
CA ARG A 247 -23.52 -1.72 -1.51
C ARG A 247 -23.10 -0.77 -2.61
N ARG A 248 -21.81 -0.77 -2.91
CA ARG A 248 -21.30 -0.10 -4.11
C ARG A 248 -21.35 -1.03 -5.30
N ASN A 249 -21.51 -0.44 -6.48
CA ASN A 249 -21.27 -1.12 -7.74
C ASN A 249 -19.90 -1.81 -7.75
N LYS A 250 -19.88 -3.07 -8.21
CA LYS A 250 -18.69 -3.92 -8.15
C LYS A 250 -17.53 -3.26 -8.88
N GLY A 251 -16.40 -3.12 -8.18
CA GLY A 251 -15.18 -2.57 -8.74
C GLY A 251 -15.07 -1.05 -8.73
N VAL A 252 -16.05 -0.29 -8.21
CA VAL A 252 -15.91 1.18 -8.03
C VAL A 252 -14.75 1.50 -7.10
N VAL A 253 -14.74 0.90 -5.91
CA VAL A 253 -13.68 1.01 -4.91
C VAL A 253 -13.01 -0.35 -4.76
N THR A 254 -11.73 -0.44 -5.13
CA THR A 254 -10.90 -1.63 -4.90
C THR A 254 -9.59 -1.22 -4.24
N ARG A 255 -8.95 -2.17 -3.53
CA ARG A 255 -7.65 -1.93 -2.90
C ARG A 255 -6.61 -1.48 -3.93
N GLU A 256 -6.63 -2.06 -5.13
CA GLU A 256 -5.73 -1.67 -6.23
C GLU A 256 -6.00 -0.26 -6.74
N LYS A 257 -7.26 0.13 -6.92
CA LYS A 257 -7.63 1.50 -7.33
C LYS A 257 -7.19 2.53 -6.30
N CYS A 258 -7.46 2.26 -5.02
CA CYS A 258 -7.01 3.11 -3.90
C CYS A 258 -5.49 3.26 -3.93
N LYS A 259 -4.76 2.14 -4.04
CA LYS A 259 -3.30 2.09 -4.11
C LYS A 259 -2.75 2.90 -5.27
N LEU A 260 -3.30 2.72 -6.48
CA LEU A 260 -2.86 3.45 -7.66
C LEU A 260 -3.12 4.94 -7.53
N PHE A 261 -4.30 5.31 -7.03
CA PHE A 261 -4.69 6.71 -6.86
C PHE A 261 -3.81 7.42 -5.84
N LEU A 262 -3.66 6.84 -4.64
CA LEU A 262 -2.85 7.41 -3.58
C LEU A 262 -1.39 7.52 -4.01
N LYS A 263 -0.83 6.53 -4.70
CA LYS A 263 0.55 6.58 -5.21
C LYS A 263 0.82 7.77 -6.13
N GLN A 264 -0.18 8.23 -6.89
CA GLN A 264 -0.06 9.44 -7.72
C GLN A 264 -0.16 10.73 -6.89
N CYS A 265 -0.84 10.68 -5.76
CA CYS A 265 -1.21 11.83 -4.94
C CYS A 265 -0.27 12.08 -3.74
N VAL A 266 0.44 11.06 -3.26
CA VAL A 266 1.33 11.16 -2.08
C VAL A 266 2.80 11.20 -2.46
N GLN A 267 3.61 11.78 -1.58
CA GLN A 267 5.06 11.74 -1.63
C GLN A 267 5.63 11.50 -0.23
N LEU A 268 6.85 11.00 -0.16
CA LEU A 268 7.53 10.79 1.11
C LEU A 268 8.16 12.11 1.58
N SER A 269 7.71 12.62 2.72
CA SER A 269 8.25 13.83 3.34
C SER A 269 9.66 13.60 3.91
N PRO A 270 10.52 14.64 4.03
CA PRO A 270 11.79 14.55 4.75
C PRO A 270 11.68 14.00 6.18
N SER A 271 10.51 14.16 6.82
CA SER A 271 10.21 13.59 8.14
C SER A 271 10.04 12.06 8.14
N GLY A 272 10.00 11.43 6.96
CA GLY A 272 9.85 9.98 6.80
C GLY A 272 8.41 9.47 6.81
N PHE A 273 7.42 10.36 6.74
CA PHE A 273 5.99 10.03 6.61
C PHE A 273 5.50 10.31 5.19
N TRP A 274 4.51 9.54 4.74
CA TRP A 274 3.81 9.85 3.49
C TRP A 274 2.86 11.02 3.69
N VAL A 275 2.94 12.00 2.81
CA VAL A 275 2.11 13.21 2.82
C VAL A 275 1.55 13.47 1.43
N ILE A 276 0.44 14.21 1.34
CA ILE A 276 -0.13 14.61 0.06
C ILE A 276 0.83 15.59 -0.65
N LYS A 277 0.99 15.44 -1.97
CA LYS A 277 1.75 16.37 -2.80
C LYS A 277 1.06 17.73 -2.80
N GLU A 278 1.83 18.81 -2.72
CA GLU A 278 1.30 20.18 -2.70
C GLU A 278 0.46 20.52 -3.94
N LYS A 279 0.89 20.05 -5.13
CA LYS A 279 0.11 20.17 -6.37
C LYS A 279 -1.27 19.52 -6.26
N THR A 280 -1.34 18.33 -5.67
CA THR A 280 -2.59 17.60 -5.46
C THR A 280 -3.46 18.29 -4.41
N ALA A 281 -2.86 18.76 -3.32
CA ALA A 281 -3.57 19.48 -2.26
C ALA A 281 -4.22 20.76 -2.78
N SER A 282 -3.50 21.52 -3.61
CA SER A 282 -4.00 22.74 -4.24
C SER A 282 -5.12 22.45 -5.25
N TYR A 283 -4.93 21.46 -6.13
CA TYR A 283 -5.91 21.11 -7.15
C TYR A 283 -7.26 20.64 -6.55
N HIS A 284 -7.23 19.94 -5.42
CA HIS A 284 -8.44 19.45 -4.73
C HIS A 284 -8.94 20.38 -3.63
N ASN A 285 -8.29 21.53 -3.43
CA ASN A 285 -8.57 22.50 -2.37
C ASN A 285 -8.67 21.86 -0.98
N LEU A 286 -7.69 21.02 -0.61
CA LEU A 286 -7.72 20.26 0.64
C LEU A 286 -7.55 21.13 1.89
N ALA A 287 -6.95 22.32 1.77
CA ALA A 287 -6.72 23.21 2.89
C ALA A 287 -8.03 23.74 3.51
N ASP A 288 -9.04 24.01 2.68
CA ASP A 288 -10.34 24.53 3.11
C ASP A 288 -11.36 23.43 3.40
N MET A 289 -11.04 22.19 3.06
CA MET A 289 -11.94 21.06 3.21
C MET A 289 -12.08 20.68 4.68
N LYS A 290 -13.31 20.56 5.17
CA LYS A 290 -13.58 20.03 6.51
C LYS A 290 -14.02 18.58 6.41
N PHE A 291 -13.72 17.79 7.43
CA PHE A 291 -14.20 16.41 7.49
C PHE A 291 -15.72 16.32 7.39
N ALA A 292 -16.44 17.26 8.02
CA ALA A 292 -17.90 17.34 7.99
C ALA A 292 -18.49 17.51 6.58
N ASP A 293 -17.72 18.02 5.62
CA ASP A 293 -18.14 18.14 4.21
C ASP A 293 -18.08 16.79 3.48
N ILE A 294 -17.38 15.81 4.06
CA ILE A 294 -17.13 14.49 3.48
C ILE A 294 -17.99 13.44 4.20
N PHE A 295 -17.96 13.45 5.53
CA PHE A 295 -18.60 12.45 6.36
C PHE A 295 -18.97 13.07 7.73
N PRO A 296 -20.14 12.76 8.31
CA PRO A 296 -20.53 13.31 9.60
C PRO A 296 -19.71 12.69 10.74
N GLY A 297 -19.61 13.44 11.84
CA GLY A 297 -18.92 12.99 13.06
C GLY A 297 -17.49 13.52 13.17
N PRO A 298 -16.75 13.08 14.21
CA PRO A 298 -15.34 13.42 14.36
C PRO A 298 -14.50 12.77 13.26
N PRO A 299 -13.35 13.31 12.87
CA PRO A 299 -12.45 12.65 11.94
C PRO A 299 -11.86 11.36 12.54
N PRO A 300 -11.61 10.30 11.73
CA PRO A 300 -10.96 9.11 12.22
C PRO A 300 -9.53 9.40 12.67
N LYS A 301 -9.10 8.74 13.75
CA LYS A 301 -7.73 8.80 14.25
C LYS A 301 -6.99 7.56 13.77
N PHE A 302 -6.00 7.76 12.92
CA PHE A 302 -5.19 6.66 12.41
C PHE A 302 -3.97 6.43 13.30
N ARG A 303 -3.60 5.15 13.48
CA ARG A 303 -2.40 4.77 14.21
C ARG A 303 -1.14 5.33 13.53
N GLU A 304 -0.25 5.90 14.33
CA GLU A 304 1.05 6.34 13.83
C GLU A 304 2.02 5.16 13.73
N THR A 305 2.78 5.07 12.64
CA THR A 305 3.86 4.07 12.50
C THR A 305 5.22 4.72 12.44
N ARG A 306 6.27 3.93 12.68
CA ARG A 306 7.65 4.43 12.63
C ARG A 306 7.93 5.08 11.26
N ALA A 307 8.48 6.30 11.31
CA ALA A 307 8.95 7.01 10.13
C ALA A 307 9.91 6.14 9.31
N LYS A 308 9.75 6.16 7.99
CA LYS A 308 10.64 5.44 7.09
C LYS A 308 12.02 6.10 7.12
N LYS A 309 13.02 5.33 7.55
CA LYS A 309 14.43 5.75 7.47
C LYS A 309 14.80 5.96 6.00
N MET A 310 15.00 7.21 5.60
CA MET A 310 15.49 7.54 4.28
C MET A 310 16.95 7.04 4.14
N PRO A 311 17.31 6.37 3.02
CA PRO A 311 18.71 6.17 2.71
C PRO A 311 19.38 7.54 2.57
N LEU A 312 20.54 7.68 3.21
CA LEU A 312 21.31 8.94 3.32
C LEU A 312 21.66 9.60 1.97
N SER A 313 21.49 8.90 0.84
CA SER A 313 21.81 9.39 -0.50
C SER A 313 20.82 10.41 -1.08
N LEU A 314 19.66 10.64 -0.44
CA LEU A 314 18.60 11.51 -0.95
C LEU A 314 18.40 12.80 -0.13
N ASN A 315 19.27 13.09 0.85
CA ASN A 315 19.19 14.30 1.68
C ASN A 315 20.55 15.04 1.70
N PRO A 316 20.72 16.12 0.92
CA PRO A 316 22.00 16.85 0.79
C PRO A 316 22.57 17.33 2.12
N ASP A 317 21.71 17.80 3.04
CA ASP A 317 22.13 18.39 4.31
C ASP A 317 22.71 17.35 5.27
N ARG A 318 22.10 16.15 5.33
CA ARG A 318 22.64 15.02 6.11
C ARG A 318 23.89 14.41 5.51
N VAL A 319 24.09 14.49 4.19
CA VAL A 319 25.35 14.07 3.55
C VAL A 319 26.48 15.02 3.95
N ALA A 320 26.20 16.33 4.02
CA ALA A 320 27.15 17.33 4.47
C ALA A 320 27.48 17.15 5.96
N GLU A 321 26.47 16.93 6.80
CA GLU A 321 26.62 16.65 8.24
C GLU A 321 27.49 15.42 8.49
N ARG A 322 27.19 14.29 7.82
CA ARG A 322 27.99 13.06 7.95
C ARG A 322 29.40 13.19 7.38
N ARG A 323 29.60 14.03 6.35
CA ARG A 323 30.95 14.37 5.85
C ARG A 323 31.73 15.18 6.88
N ARG A 324 31.06 16.08 7.61
CA ARG A 324 31.65 16.83 8.73
C ARG A 324 31.97 15.91 9.89
N GLU A 325 31.03 15.08 10.34
CA GLU A 325 31.25 14.08 11.39
C GLU A 325 32.40 13.12 11.05
N ARG A 326 32.50 12.68 9.78
CA ARG A 326 33.59 11.79 9.34
C ARG A 326 34.94 12.50 9.21
N LYS A 327 34.93 13.81 8.93
CA LYS A 327 36.13 14.65 8.91
C LYS A 327 36.59 14.95 10.34
N GLU A 328 35.67 15.31 11.23
CA GLU A 328 35.92 15.50 12.67
C GLU A 328 36.38 14.22 13.36
N ALA A 329 35.81 13.06 13.02
CA ALA A 329 36.26 11.77 13.53
C ALA A 329 37.67 11.42 13.04
N ARG A 330 38.03 11.82 11.81
CA ARG A 330 39.37 11.60 11.26
C ARG A 330 40.39 12.55 11.88
N GLU A 331 40.04 13.82 12.07
CA GLU A 331 40.87 14.82 12.74
C GLU A 331 41.06 14.48 14.23
N LYS A 332 40.03 13.95 14.91
CA LYS A 332 40.15 13.40 16.28
C LYS A 332 41.03 12.15 16.34
N SER A 333 41.08 11.34 15.28
CA SER A 333 41.96 10.16 15.21
C SER A 333 43.41 10.50 14.86
N GLU A 334 43.66 11.65 14.23
CA GLU A 334 45.00 12.11 13.85
C GLU A 334 45.67 12.99 14.92
N GLY A 335 44.90 13.51 15.90
CA GLY A 335 45.42 14.31 17.03
C GLY A 335 45.75 13.55 18.33
N GLY A 336 45.47 12.24 18.40
CA GLY A 336 45.75 11.39 19.56
C GLY A 336 46.92 10.45 19.30
N GLY A 337 48.14 10.86 19.65
CA GLY A 337 49.32 9.99 19.58
C GLY A 337 49.23 8.79 20.52
N GLY A 338 49.60 7.62 20.00
CA GLY A 338 50.06 6.45 20.77
C GLY A 338 48.98 5.46 21.20
N GLY A 339 48.90 4.31 20.52
CA GLY A 339 48.16 3.16 21.03
C GLY A 339 47.78 2.12 19.98
N ASP A 340 48.37 0.95 20.10
CA ASP A 340 48.18 -0.28 19.32
C ASP A 340 46.72 -0.56 18.90
N GLY A 341 46.46 -0.63 17.60
CA GLY A 341 45.14 -0.89 17.02
C GLY A 341 45.20 -1.86 15.84
N LYS A 342 45.00 -3.16 16.12
CA LYS A 342 44.90 -4.26 15.15
C LYS A 342 44.06 -3.88 13.93
N ARG A 343 44.71 -3.70 12.78
CA ARG A 343 44.06 -3.73 11.47
C ARG A 343 43.57 -5.16 11.22
N ARG A 344 42.25 -5.38 11.21
CA ARG A 344 41.65 -6.61 10.65
C ARG A 344 41.78 -6.58 9.12
N GLY A 345 42.99 -6.84 8.64
CA GLY A 345 43.27 -7.24 7.26
C GLY A 345 43.48 -8.75 7.20
N ARG A 346 43.21 -9.35 6.04
CA ARG A 346 43.50 -10.76 5.76
C ARG A 346 44.98 -11.05 6.07
N PRO A 347 45.33 -12.16 6.75
CA PRO A 347 46.73 -12.48 7.06
C PRO A 347 47.57 -12.55 5.78
N PRO A 348 48.84 -12.09 5.80
CA PRO A 348 49.73 -12.21 4.66
C PRO A 348 50.00 -13.70 4.36
N LEU A 349 50.02 -14.06 3.07
CA LEU A 349 50.34 -15.41 2.62
C LEU A 349 51.74 -15.83 3.07
N THR A 350 51.89 -17.08 3.52
CA THR A 350 53.19 -17.69 3.81
C THR A 350 54.00 -17.86 2.53
N ASP A 351 55.32 -17.96 2.65
CA ASP A 351 56.21 -18.01 1.49
C ASP A 351 56.00 -19.28 0.64
N GLU A 352 55.58 -20.39 1.26
CA GLU A 352 55.12 -21.60 0.55
C GLU A 352 53.88 -21.34 -0.33
N GLN A 353 52.95 -20.48 0.12
CA GLN A 353 51.74 -20.13 -0.65
C GLN A 353 52.04 -19.15 -1.80
N LYS A 354 53.11 -18.37 -1.69
CA LYS A 354 53.59 -17.50 -2.79
C LYS A 354 54.31 -18.31 -3.86
N GLU A 355 55.04 -19.34 -3.45
CA GLU A 355 55.78 -20.21 -4.38
C GLU A 355 54.85 -21.13 -5.18
N ALA A 356 53.77 -21.63 -4.55
CA ALA A 356 52.72 -22.39 -5.24
C ALA A 356 51.99 -21.58 -6.32
N LYS A 357 51.83 -20.27 -6.12
CA LYS A 357 51.21 -19.36 -7.11
C LYS A 357 52.12 -18.96 -8.27
N LYS A 358 53.42 -19.25 -8.18
CA LYS A 358 54.40 -18.94 -9.23
C LYS A 358 54.64 -20.13 -10.17
N LYS A 359 54.03 -21.29 -9.87
CA LYS A 359 54.08 -22.53 -10.66
C LYS A 359 52.73 -22.88 -11.33
N MET A 360 51.74 -22.01 -11.24
CA MET A 360 50.61 -21.91 -12.18
C MET A 360 50.86 -20.74 -13.11
#